data_AF-A0A6H2NNF5-F1
#
_entry.id   AF-A0A6H2NNF5-F1
#
_cell.length_a   1.000
_cell.length_b   1.000
_cell.length_c   1.000
_cell.angle_alpha   90.00
_cell.angle_beta   90.00
_cell.angle_gamma   90.00
#
_symmetry.space_group_name_H-M   'P 1'
#
loop_
_entity.id
_entity.type
_entity.pdbx_description
1 polymer ?
#
loop_
_entity_poly.entity_id
_entity_poly.type
_entity_poly.pdbx_seq_one_letter_code
_entity_poly.pdbx_strand_id
1 'polypeptide(L)' 'MGESKRRREQLGEKYGQAEPILPWLPITKQQSQQFVKWTTRGTWAAIIITIGFWITLRFVGPGLGWWDLVD' A
#
# COMPACT_ATOMS: atom_id res chain seq x y z
N MET A 1 -28.85 -14.13 9.27
CA MET A 1 -28.41 -14.51 7.90
C MET A 1 -29.21 -13.88 6.75
N GLY A 2 -30.22 -13.01 7.00
CA GLY A 2 -31.08 -12.46 5.94
C GLY A 2 -30.69 -11.08 5.39
N GLU A 3 -29.99 -10.26 6.16
CA GLU A 3 -29.57 -8.89 5.81
C GLU A 3 -28.70 -8.84 4.55
N SER A 4 -27.80 -9.81 4.40
CA SER A 4 -26.87 -9.89 3.26
C SER A 4 -27.58 -10.29 1.96
N LYS A 5 -28.62 -11.14 2.04
CA LYS A 5 -29.45 -11.52 0.89
C LYS A 5 -30.37 -10.37 0.45
N ARG A 6 -30.98 -9.67 1.41
CA ARG A 6 -31.80 -8.47 1.13
C ARG A 6 -31.00 -7.32 0.51
N ARG A 7 -29.78 -7.09 0.98
CA ARG A 7 -28.87 -6.11 0.35
C ARG A 7 -28.45 -6.52 -1.06
N ARG A 8 -28.27 -7.82 -1.34
CA ARG A 8 -28.03 -8.34 -2.70
C ARG A 8 -29.20 -8.07 -3.64
N GLU A 9 -30.42 -8.33 -3.19
CA GLU A 9 -31.63 -8.14 -4.01
C GLU A 9 -31.92 -6.66 -4.29
N GLN A 10 -31.69 -5.76 -3.31
CA GLN A 10 -31.89 -4.32 -3.49
C GLN A 10 -30.84 -3.67 -4.39
N LEU A 11 -29.59 -4.15 -4.36
CA LEU A 11 -28.49 -3.60 -5.15
C LEU A 11 -28.39 -4.23 -6.54
N GLY A 12 -28.99 -5.41 -6.78
CA GLY A 12 -29.07 -6.04 -8.10
C GLY A 12 -27.71 -6.10 -8.81
N GLU A 13 -27.64 -5.62 -10.05
CA GLU A 13 -26.39 -5.54 -10.82
C GLU A 13 -25.34 -4.61 -10.22
N LYS A 14 -25.73 -3.67 -9.35
CA LYS A 14 -24.80 -2.77 -8.64
C LYS A 14 -24.16 -3.43 -7.42
N TYR A 15 -24.59 -4.63 -7.01
CA TYR A 15 -23.99 -5.35 -5.91
C TYR A 15 -22.56 -5.80 -6.25
N GLY A 16 -21.56 -5.11 -5.70
CA GLY A 16 -20.15 -5.34 -6.01
C GLY A 16 -19.57 -4.38 -7.06
N GLN A 17 -20.37 -3.45 -7.59
CA GLN A 17 -19.85 -2.35 -8.40
C GLN A 17 -19.19 -1.30 -7.51
N ALA A 18 -18.09 -0.74 -7.98
CA ALA A 18 -17.31 0.24 -7.26
C ALA A 18 -18.04 1.59 -7.24
N GLU A 19 -18.86 1.83 -6.21
CA GLU A 19 -19.51 3.12 -6.01
C GLU A 19 -18.47 4.25 -6.01
N PRO A 20 -18.63 5.29 -6.85
CA PRO A 20 -17.75 6.46 -6.81
C PRO A 20 -17.89 7.14 -5.44
N ILE A 21 -16.75 7.43 -4.80
CA ILE A 21 -16.71 7.98 -3.43
C ILE A 21 -17.28 9.41 -3.40
N LEU A 22 -17.25 10.12 -4.55
CA LEU A 22 -17.83 11.45 -4.73
C LEU A 22 -18.51 11.55 -6.12
N PRO A 23 -19.74 12.08 -6.22
CA PRO A 23 -20.51 12.12 -7.47
C PRO A 23 -19.96 13.09 -8.53
N TRP A 24 -19.09 14.03 -8.15
CA TRP A 24 -18.51 15.04 -9.04
C TRP A 24 -17.07 14.74 -9.48
N LEU A 25 -16.46 13.70 -8.90
CA LEU A 25 -15.06 13.35 -9.15
C LEU A 25 -15.00 11.90 -9.67
N PRO A 26 -14.47 11.65 -10.88
CA PRO A 26 -14.45 10.32 -11.50
C PRO A 26 -13.37 9.41 -10.88
N ILE A 27 -13.25 9.40 -9.55
CA ILE A 27 -12.43 8.46 -8.81
C ILE A 27 -13.34 7.34 -8.32
N THR A 28 -13.20 6.19 -8.96
CA THR A 28 -13.92 4.99 -8.53
C THR A 28 -13.29 4.46 -7.24
N LYS A 29 -14.09 3.87 -6.36
CA LYS A 29 -13.58 3.25 -5.12
C LYS A 29 -12.47 2.24 -5.39
N GLN A 30 -12.53 1.54 -6.53
CA GLN A 30 -11.49 0.62 -7.01
C GLN A 30 -10.15 1.32 -7.27
N GLN A 31 -10.13 2.48 -7.93
CA GLN A 31 -8.89 3.22 -8.17
C GLN A 31 -8.25 3.69 -6.86
N SER A 32 -9.05 4.17 -5.90
CA SER A 32 -8.53 4.57 -4.58
C SER A 32 -7.92 3.38 -3.83
N GLN A 33 -8.59 2.22 -3.85
CA GLN A 33 -8.10 1.01 -3.19
C GLN A 33 -6.82 0.50 -3.85
N GLN A 34 -6.74 0.57 -5.17
CA GLN A 34 -5.56 0.14 -5.90
C GLN A 34 -4.38 1.08 -5.66
N PHE A 35 -4.62 2.39 -5.61
CA PHE A 35 -3.62 3.38 -5.23
C PHE A 35 -3.09 3.14 -3.81
N VAL A 36 -3.98 3.01 -2.82
CA VAL A 36 -3.58 2.73 -1.43
C VAL A 36 -2.81 1.42 -1.33
N LYS A 37 -3.26 0.35 -2.01
CA LYS A 37 -2.52 -0.92 -2.04
C LYS A 37 -1.11 -0.76 -2.60
N TRP A 38 -0.96 -0.03 -3.70
CA TRP A 38 0.34 0.19 -4.34
C TRP A 38 1.27 1.04 -3.47
N THR A 39 0.76 2.16 -2.94
CA THR A 39 1.51 3.05 -2.05
C THR A 39 1.92 2.34 -0.77
N THR A 40 1.02 1.60 -0.11
CA THR A 40 1.36 0.83 1.10
C THR A 40 2.46 -0.21 0.82
N ARG A 41 2.39 -0.90 -0.33
CA ARG A 41 3.43 -1.84 -0.74
C ARG A 41 4.76 -1.12 -1.03
N GLY A 42 4.70 0.04 -1.67
CA GLY A 42 5.86 0.91 -1.91
C GLY A 42 6.51 1.40 -0.62
N THR A 43 5.70 1.80 0.37
CA THR A 43 6.19 2.23 1.70
C THR A 43 6.95 1.10 2.39
N TRP A 44 6.42 -0.12 2.39
CA TRP A 44 7.13 -1.27 2.94
C TRP A 44 8.45 -1.55 2.22
N ALA A 45 8.48 -1.43 0.90
CA ALA A 45 9.72 -1.55 0.14
C ALA A 45 10.73 -0.46 0.52
N ALA A 46 10.30 0.79 0.65
CA ALA A 46 11.15 1.90 1.06
C ALA A 46 11.72 1.70 2.46
N ILE A 47 10.92 1.20 3.42
CA ILE A 47 11.39 0.87 4.77
C ILE A 47 12.50 -0.17 4.70
N ILE A 48 12.28 -1.28 3.97
CA ILE A 48 13.27 -2.35 3.83
C ILE A 48 14.56 -1.82 3.19
N ILE A 49 14.45 -1.02 2.13
CA ILE A 49 15.61 -0.38 1.48
C ILE A 49 16.36 0.52 2.45
N THR A 50 15.65 1.34 3.23
CA THR A 50 16.25 2.26 4.19
C THR A 50 17.01 1.50 5.27
N ILE A 51 16.40 0.45 5.83
CA ILE A 51 17.06 -0.42 6.83
C ILE A 51 18.27 -1.12 6.21
N GLY A 52 18.11 -1.70 5.01
CA GLY A 52 19.19 -2.37 4.30
C GLY A 52 20.36 -1.43 4.03
N PHE A 53 20.08 -0.22 3.53
CA PHE A 53 21.09 0.81 3.29
C PHE A 53 21.79 1.22 4.58
N TRP A 54 21.04 1.44 5.67
CA TRP A 54 21.62 1.75 6.98
C TRP A 54 22.55 0.63 7.48
N ILE A 55 22.14 -0.63 7.36
CA ILE A 55 22.96 -1.79 7.72
C ILE A 55 24.22 -1.87 6.84
N THR A 56 24.07 -1.70 5.53
CA THR A 56 25.19 -1.67 4.60
C THR A 56 26.18 -0.59 4.99
N LEU A 57 25.69 0.61 5.32
CA LEU A 57 26.54 1.72 5.74
C LEU A 57 27.28 1.45 7.04
N ARG A 58 26.59 0.88 8.04
CA ARG A 58 27.12 0.78 9.40
C ARG A 58 27.94 -0.49 9.66
N PHE A 59 27.66 -1.57 8.95
CA PHE A 59 28.28 -2.87 9.19
C PHE A 59 29.04 -3.40 7.98
N VAL A 60 28.43 -3.40 6.80
CA VAL A 60 29.06 -3.97 5.59
C VAL A 60 30.23 -3.11 5.14
N GLY A 61 30.07 -1.78 5.09
CA GLY A 61 31.14 -0.86 4.71
C GLY A 61 32.39 -1.00 5.59
N PRO A 62 32.28 -0.84 6.92
CA PRO A 62 33.41 -1.03 7.82
C PRO A 62 33.93 -2.46 7.84
N GLY A 63 33.04 -3.46 7.80
CA GLY A 63 33.43 -4.87 7.80
C GLY A 63 34.17 -5.31 6.53
N LEU A 64 33.94 -4.64 5.40
CA LEU A 64 34.67 -4.84 4.14
C LEU A 64 35.82 -3.84 3.94
N GLY A 65 36.03 -2.90 4.88
CA GLY A 65 37.08 -1.89 4.81
C GLY A 65 36.84 -0.77 3.78
N TRP A 66 35.60 -0.51 3.38
CA TRP A 66 35.28 0.59 2.45
C TRP A 66 35.39 1.98 3.09
N TRP A 67 35.10 2.09 4.40
CA TRP A 67 35.32 3.28 5.21
C TRP A 67 35.32 2.91 6.69
N ASP A 68 35.96 3.74 7.49
CA ASP A 68 35.95 3.62 8.94
C ASP A 68 34.92 4.57 9.56
N LEU A 69 34.43 4.17 10.74
CA LEU A 69 33.55 5.01 11.53
C LEU A 69 34.41 5.80 12.48
N VAL A 70 34.36 7.12 12.32
CA VAL A 70 35.04 8.04 13.22
C VAL A 70 34.16 8.25 14.44
N ASP A 71 34.72 8.04 15.63
CA ASP A 71 34.05 8.24 16.93
C ASP A 71 33.82 9.72 17.24
#